data_AF-A0AA35WW77-F1
#
_entry.id   AF-A0AA35WW77-F1
#
_cell.length_a   1.000
_cell.length_b   1.000
_cell.length_c   1.000
_cell.angle_alpha   90.00
_cell.angle_beta   90.00
_cell.angle_gamma   90.00
#
_symmetry.space_group_name_H-M   'P 1'
#
loop_
_entity.id
_entity.type
_entity.pdbx_description
1 polymer ?
#
loop_
_entity_poly.entity_id
_entity_poly.type
_entity_poly.pdbx_seq_one_letter_code
_entity_poly.pdbx_strand_id
1 'polypeptide(L)'
;GLQDASRLSFESRGGIVDDGLGYNPEVSEFSVEASILADTVQGYVNDHGADKVGVLYVGFGEVLLFMQAASDYEVLGDVRWFGSDANTKESKLVEDSIGLGFVTDTSYTTVQVASGKNDLSQYVDSSLNESIGRIPSTYASSAYDMMWLMGLTIEREQSTDVAVLTAAIPEVAEEYVGALGSSRLNDAGDLAQTNYDVWDIRDGSWTLAGTYFSATDTIALEGTMMKDGLTGEVEVGSILPLTGRLSKHGEENWVASVLATVDFNKYLADKGATWTLSATVEDSQTSPTVALEKLQTLHAKNIKIVLGPETSSNLQNMKGYADSNGILLFSCCSTSPLLAISGDTIFRMAPDDTNQGTALSKIFTEAGIEAVVPVWREDAWGVGLIGSIRDSFAARGGTVADGLGYNPEATDFSAETSLLAEIVQEYVDEYGPDKVAVMYIGFGEGLLFMQSASGQEILHDVRWFGTD
;
A
#
# COMPACT_ATOMS: atom_id res chain seq x y z
N GLY A 1 -21.26 15.68 -15.70
CA GLY A 1 -20.56 14.49 -15.17
C GLY A 1 -19.09 14.54 -15.53
N LEU A 2 -18.64 13.70 -16.46
CA LEU A 2 -17.25 13.71 -16.94
C LEU A 2 -16.83 15.07 -17.53
N GLN A 3 -17.73 15.71 -18.30
CA GLN A 3 -17.52 17.07 -18.80
C GLN A 3 -17.14 18.06 -17.69
N ASP A 4 -17.91 18.10 -16.60
CA ASP A 4 -17.68 19.01 -15.48
C ASP A 4 -16.37 18.69 -14.74
N ALA A 5 -16.09 17.39 -14.51
CA ALA A 5 -14.88 16.95 -13.85
C ALA A 5 -13.62 17.32 -14.66
N SER A 6 -13.64 17.07 -15.96
CA SER A 6 -12.56 17.45 -16.88
C SER A 6 -12.40 18.97 -16.96
N ARG A 7 -13.52 19.71 -17.02
CA ARG A 7 -13.50 21.19 -17.02
C ARG A 7 -12.80 21.74 -15.79
N LEU A 8 -13.29 21.37 -14.60
CA LEU A 8 -12.74 21.85 -13.33
C LEU A 8 -11.25 21.51 -13.18
N SER A 9 -10.86 20.29 -13.56
CA SER A 9 -9.46 19.86 -13.50
C SER A 9 -8.59 20.69 -14.46
N PHE A 10 -9.00 20.88 -15.71
CA PHE A 10 -8.20 21.60 -16.71
C PHE A 10 -8.10 23.10 -16.41
N GLU A 11 -9.19 23.74 -16.00
CA GLU A 11 -9.22 25.15 -15.59
C GLU A 11 -8.32 25.42 -14.37
N SER A 12 -8.32 24.50 -13.39
CA SER A 12 -7.42 24.60 -12.23
C SER A 12 -5.93 24.59 -12.60
N ARG A 13 -5.61 24.07 -13.79
CA ARG A 13 -4.25 24.01 -14.36
C ARG A 13 -3.97 25.18 -15.33
N GLY A 14 -4.86 26.18 -15.39
CA GLY A 14 -4.72 27.37 -16.23
C GLY A 14 -5.24 27.20 -17.66
N GLY A 15 -5.94 26.11 -17.95
CA GLY A 15 -6.63 25.90 -19.23
C GLY A 15 -7.90 26.73 -19.35
N ILE A 16 -8.41 26.84 -20.58
CA ILE A 16 -9.72 27.44 -20.90
C ILE A 16 -10.58 26.35 -21.52
N VAL A 17 -11.82 26.23 -21.08
CA VAL A 17 -12.77 25.23 -21.58
C VAL A 17 -14.01 25.96 -22.09
N ASP A 18 -14.37 25.70 -23.35
CA ASP A 18 -15.64 26.16 -23.91
C ASP A 18 -16.82 25.44 -23.25
N ASP A 19 -18.02 26.03 -23.32
CA ASP A 19 -19.21 25.36 -22.80
C ASP A 19 -19.51 24.03 -23.49
N GLY A 20 -19.00 23.86 -24.72
CA GLY A 20 -19.08 22.66 -25.51
C GLY A 20 -20.44 22.48 -26.15
N LEU A 21 -20.60 21.34 -26.83
CA LEU A 21 -21.83 20.98 -27.52
C LEU A 21 -22.36 19.66 -26.99
N GLY A 22 -23.55 19.69 -26.39
CA GLY A 22 -24.32 18.47 -26.14
C GLY A 22 -25.00 18.01 -27.42
N TYR A 23 -24.97 16.70 -27.69
CA TYR A 23 -25.64 16.09 -28.83
C TYR A 23 -26.58 14.97 -28.39
N ASN A 24 -27.54 14.61 -29.25
CA ASN A 24 -28.41 13.46 -29.03
C ASN A 24 -27.76 12.19 -29.60
N PRO A 25 -27.34 11.20 -28.81
CA PRO A 25 -26.65 10.01 -29.32
C PRO A 25 -27.54 9.08 -30.16
N GLU A 26 -28.86 9.26 -30.13
CA GLU A 26 -29.83 8.40 -30.84
C GLU A 26 -30.02 8.79 -32.33
N VAL A 27 -29.37 9.87 -32.79
CA VAL A 27 -29.44 10.26 -34.20
C VAL A 27 -28.42 9.47 -35.03
N SER A 28 -28.72 9.29 -36.32
CA SER A 28 -27.86 8.55 -37.25
C SER A 28 -26.87 9.44 -38.02
N GLU A 29 -26.90 10.76 -37.80
CA GLU A 29 -26.08 11.74 -38.51
C GLU A 29 -25.75 12.92 -37.60
N PHE A 30 -24.49 13.39 -37.64
CA PHE A 30 -23.95 14.42 -36.76
C PHE A 30 -23.45 15.67 -37.53
N SER A 31 -23.89 15.87 -38.77
CA SER A 31 -23.42 16.94 -39.65
C SER A 31 -23.66 18.34 -39.07
N VAL A 32 -24.78 18.53 -38.35
CA VAL A 32 -25.12 19.80 -37.70
C VAL A 32 -24.18 20.05 -36.52
N GLU A 33 -23.97 19.02 -35.70
CA GLU A 33 -23.12 19.08 -34.53
C GLU A 33 -21.64 19.30 -34.91
N ALA A 34 -21.17 18.61 -35.94
CA ALA A 34 -19.84 18.79 -36.51
C ALA A 34 -19.64 20.22 -37.05
N SER A 35 -20.65 20.79 -37.73
CA SER A 35 -20.60 22.17 -38.20
C SER A 35 -20.48 23.17 -37.05
N ILE A 36 -21.28 23.00 -36.00
CA ILE A 36 -21.26 23.89 -34.82
C ILE A 36 -19.91 23.78 -34.12
N LEU A 37 -19.40 22.55 -33.94
CA LEU A 37 -18.08 22.33 -33.35
C LEU A 37 -16.98 22.98 -34.19
N ALA A 38 -17.02 22.86 -35.52
CA ALA A 38 -16.05 23.46 -36.42
C ALA A 38 -16.02 24.99 -36.29
N ASP A 39 -17.19 25.65 -36.25
CA ASP A 39 -17.28 27.09 -36.06
C ASP A 39 -16.68 27.54 -34.71
N THR A 40 -16.99 26.81 -33.63
CA THR A 40 -16.44 27.09 -32.29
C THR A 40 -14.93 26.90 -32.27
N VAL A 41 -14.43 25.75 -32.75
CA VAL A 41 -13.00 25.44 -32.80
C VAL A 41 -12.26 26.48 -33.64
N GLN A 42 -12.80 26.88 -34.79
CA GLN A 42 -12.20 27.92 -35.63
C GLN A 42 -12.03 29.25 -34.88
N GLY A 43 -13.00 29.64 -34.05
CA GLY A 43 -12.90 30.82 -33.19
C GLY A 43 -11.68 30.72 -32.27
N TYR A 44 -11.53 29.63 -31.53
CA TYR A 44 -10.39 29.41 -30.64
C TYR A 44 -9.06 29.27 -31.38
N VAL A 45 -9.05 28.64 -32.57
CA VAL A 45 -7.85 28.51 -33.39
C VAL A 45 -7.38 29.88 -33.88
N ASN A 46 -8.29 30.79 -34.24
CA ASN A 46 -7.92 32.15 -34.63
C ASN A 46 -7.25 32.93 -33.48
N ASP A 47 -7.69 32.68 -32.25
CA ASP A 47 -7.20 33.39 -31.07
C ASP A 47 -5.92 32.78 -30.46
N HIS A 48 -5.75 31.46 -30.56
CA HIS A 48 -4.71 30.71 -29.83
C HIS A 48 -3.76 29.88 -30.70
N GLY A 49 -4.12 29.61 -31.97
CA GLY A 49 -3.42 28.68 -32.85
C GLY A 49 -3.84 27.22 -32.66
N ALA A 50 -3.82 26.44 -33.74
CA ALA A 50 -4.31 25.06 -33.77
C ALA A 50 -3.54 24.11 -32.81
N ASP A 51 -2.25 24.33 -32.60
CA ASP A 51 -1.43 23.53 -31.68
C ASP A 51 -1.74 23.77 -30.19
N LYS A 52 -2.61 24.74 -29.89
CA LYS A 52 -3.07 25.09 -28.54
C LYS A 52 -4.55 24.80 -28.30
N VAL A 53 -5.26 24.31 -29.31
CA VAL A 53 -6.68 23.97 -29.23
C VAL A 53 -6.83 22.46 -29.34
N GLY A 54 -7.75 21.90 -28.56
CA GLY A 54 -8.07 20.48 -28.62
C GLY A 54 -9.54 20.23 -28.34
N VAL A 55 -10.04 19.11 -28.84
CA VAL A 55 -11.43 18.66 -28.67
C VAL A 55 -11.44 17.47 -27.73
N LEU A 56 -12.24 17.54 -26.66
CA LEU A 56 -12.58 16.39 -25.83
C LEU A 56 -13.93 15.83 -26.27
N TYR A 57 -13.92 14.66 -26.90
CA TYR A 57 -15.12 13.91 -27.24
C TYR A 57 -15.55 13.03 -26.07
N VAL A 58 -16.80 13.17 -25.64
CA VAL A 58 -17.41 12.33 -24.60
C VAL A 58 -18.65 11.67 -25.18
N GLY A 59 -18.52 10.38 -25.49
CA GLY A 59 -19.55 9.58 -26.15
C GLY A 59 -19.16 8.11 -26.21
N PHE A 60 -20.01 7.28 -26.81
CA PHE A 60 -19.78 5.84 -26.92
C PHE A 60 -19.42 5.42 -28.35
N GLY A 61 -20.02 4.35 -28.85
CA GLY A 61 -19.70 3.76 -30.16
C GLY A 61 -20.12 4.61 -31.36
N GLU A 62 -20.93 5.64 -31.15
CA GLU A 62 -21.30 6.64 -32.17
C GLU A 62 -20.14 7.58 -32.55
N VAL A 63 -19.00 7.51 -31.83
CA VAL A 63 -17.78 8.28 -32.11
C VAL A 63 -17.33 8.19 -33.57
N LEU A 64 -17.47 7.02 -34.20
CA LEU A 64 -17.12 6.87 -35.62
C LEU A 64 -17.98 7.78 -36.51
N LEU A 65 -19.30 7.79 -36.30
CA LEU A 65 -20.22 8.59 -37.11
C LEU A 65 -19.97 10.08 -36.90
N PHE A 66 -19.67 10.49 -35.66
CA PHE A 66 -19.32 11.86 -35.35
C PHE A 66 -18.02 12.28 -36.03
N MET A 67 -16.97 11.44 -35.95
CA MET A 67 -15.68 11.71 -36.58
C MET A 67 -15.76 11.71 -38.11
N GLN A 68 -16.62 10.88 -38.70
CA GLN A 68 -16.91 10.94 -40.14
C GLN A 68 -17.51 12.30 -40.53
N ALA A 69 -18.49 12.79 -39.79
CA ALA A 69 -19.03 14.13 -40.02
C ALA A 69 -18.01 15.26 -39.75
N ALA A 70 -17.16 15.10 -38.72
CA ALA A 70 -16.11 16.05 -38.40
C ALA A 70 -15.02 16.12 -39.48
N SER A 71 -14.76 15.02 -40.19
CA SER A 71 -13.75 14.95 -41.26
C SER A 71 -14.05 15.85 -42.47
N ASP A 72 -15.28 16.33 -42.61
CA ASP A 72 -15.67 17.30 -43.64
C ASP A 72 -15.15 18.73 -43.34
N TYR A 73 -14.60 18.98 -42.14
CA TYR A 73 -14.15 20.28 -41.68
C TYR A 73 -12.64 20.29 -41.38
N GLU A 74 -11.86 20.96 -42.23
CA GLU A 74 -10.39 21.03 -42.15
C GLU A 74 -9.89 21.42 -40.75
N VAL A 75 -10.49 22.44 -40.13
CA VAL A 75 -10.10 22.90 -38.78
C VAL A 75 -10.23 21.84 -37.70
N LEU A 76 -11.16 20.89 -37.85
CA LEU A 76 -11.33 19.79 -36.90
C LEU A 76 -10.27 18.70 -37.09
N GLY A 77 -9.71 18.56 -38.29
CA GLY A 77 -8.55 17.69 -38.56
C GLY A 77 -7.22 18.28 -38.09
N ASP A 78 -7.13 19.60 -37.99
CA ASP A 78 -5.89 20.32 -37.62
C ASP A 78 -5.63 20.42 -36.11
N VAL A 79 -6.62 20.11 -35.28
CA VAL A 79 -6.52 20.19 -33.81
C VAL A 79 -6.39 18.81 -33.18
N ARG A 80 -5.89 18.74 -31.94
CA ARG A 80 -5.80 17.47 -31.22
C ARG A 80 -7.15 17.00 -30.71
N TRP A 81 -7.40 15.69 -30.79
CA TRP A 81 -8.61 15.11 -30.20
C TRP A 81 -8.29 14.19 -29.03
N PHE A 82 -9.17 14.22 -28.03
CA PHE A 82 -9.11 13.41 -26.82
C PHE A 82 -10.44 12.70 -26.61
N GLY A 83 -10.40 11.49 -26.06
CA GLY A 83 -11.58 10.67 -25.82
C GLY A 83 -11.61 10.04 -24.43
N SER A 84 -12.78 9.48 -24.11
CA SER A 84 -13.02 8.78 -22.85
C SER A 84 -12.65 7.28 -22.94
N ASP A 85 -12.80 6.59 -21.82
CA ASP A 85 -12.65 5.14 -21.70
C ASP A 85 -13.61 4.38 -22.62
N ALA A 86 -14.80 4.92 -22.87
CA ALA A 86 -15.78 4.37 -23.79
C ALA A 86 -15.29 4.34 -25.26
N ASN A 87 -14.32 5.17 -25.63
CA ASN A 87 -13.77 5.23 -26.99
C ASN A 87 -12.48 4.41 -27.15
N THR A 88 -11.86 4.04 -26.03
CA THR A 88 -10.60 3.31 -26.00
C THR A 88 -10.76 1.92 -26.62
N LYS A 89 -9.91 1.57 -27.59
CA LYS A 89 -9.94 0.28 -28.31
C LYS A 89 -11.24 0.04 -29.11
N GLU A 90 -11.97 1.09 -29.48
CA GLU A 90 -13.09 0.96 -30.42
C GLU A 90 -12.56 0.52 -31.79
N SER A 91 -12.88 -0.71 -32.19
CA SER A 91 -12.28 -1.33 -33.38
C SER A 91 -12.75 -0.65 -34.67
N LYS A 92 -13.98 -0.12 -34.68
CA LYS A 92 -14.54 0.58 -35.83
C LYS A 92 -13.74 1.81 -36.26
N LEU A 93 -13.05 2.49 -35.32
CA LEU A 93 -12.22 3.66 -35.62
C LEU A 93 -10.97 3.31 -36.43
N VAL A 94 -10.45 2.09 -36.30
CA VAL A 94 -9.27 1.63 -37.06
C VAL A 94 -9.64 0.77 -38.28
N GLU A 95 -10.84 0.18 -38.29
CA GLU A 95 -11.36 -0.60 -39.42
C GLU A 95 -11.95 0.28 -40.55
N ASP A 96 -12.51 1.45 -40.22
CA ASP A 96 -13.06 2.40 -41.19
C ASP A 96 -11.98 3.36 -41.72
N SER A 97 -11.91 3.58 -43.03
CA SER A 97 -10.85 4.40 -43.63
C SER A 97 -10.96 5.89 -43.29
N ILE A 98 -12.18 6.41 -43.13
CA ILE A 98 -12.39 7.82 -42.78
C ILE A 98 -12.08 8.01 -41.30
N GLY A 99 -12.61 7.12 -40.45
CA GLY A 99 -12.29 7.08 -39.03
C GLY A 99 -10.78 7.01 -38.79
N LEU A 100 -10.09 6.08 -39.46
CA LEU A 100 -8.66 5.89 -39.31
C LEU A 100 -7.86 7.12 -39.77
N GLY A 101 -8.26 7.74 -40.89
CA GLY A 101 -7.65 8.99 -41.34
C GLY A 101 -7.79 10.08 -40.29
N PHE A 102 -9.02 10.33 -39.83
CA PHE A 102 -9.32 11.39 -38.87
C PHE A 102 -8.59 11.21 -37.53
N VAL A 103 -8.62 10.01 -36.94
CA VAL A 103 -7.93 9.76 -35.65
C VAL A 103 -6.41 9.82 -35.78
N THR A 104 -5.87 9.53 -36.97
CA THR A 104 -4.44 9.68 -37.27
C THR A 104 -4.05 11.15 -37.36
N ASP A 105 -4.79 11.92 -38.16
CA ASP A 105 -4.54 13.36 -38.37
C ASP A 105 -4.61 14.15 -37.06
N THR A 106 -5.60 13.82 -36.23
CA THR A 106 -5.85 14.49 -34.95
C THR A 106 -5.04 13.96 -33.77
N SER A 107 -4.22 12.92 -33.98
CA SER A 107 -3.47 12.23 -32.91
C SER A 107 -4.38 11.85 -31.72
N TYR A 108 -5.50 11.19 -32.04
CA TYR A 108 -6.56 10.87 -31.08
C TYR A 108 -6.03 10.10 -29.88
N THR A 109 -6.24 10.62 -28.68
CA THR A 109 -5.72 10.05 -27.43
C THR A 109 -6.86 9.77 -26.47
N THR A 110 -6.95 8.56 -25.93
CA THR A 110 -7.98 8.18 -24.97
C THR A 110 -7.38 7.70 -23.66
N VAL A 111 -8.19 7.61 -22.61
CA VAL A 111 -7.78 7.08 -21.31
C VAL A 111 -8.74 6.00 -20.85
N GLN A 112 -8.22 4.97 -20.20
CA GLN A 112 -9.02 3.92 -19.58
C GLN A 112 -8.38 3.53 -18.24
N VAL A 113 -9.16 3.00 -17.29
CA VAL A 113 -8.61 2.49 -16.02
C VAL A 113 -7.43 1.55 -16.32
N ALA A 114 -6.34 1.74 -15.59
CA ALA A 114 -5.10 0.98 -15.81
C ALA A 114 -5.29 -0.50 -15.47
N SER A 115 -4.71 -1.38 -16.30
CA SER A 115 -4.73 -2.82 -16.07
C SER A 115 -3.75 -3.24 -14.96
N GLY A 116 -3.91 -4.46 -14.43
CA GLY A 116 -3.07 -4.99 -13.35
C GLY A 116 -1.63 -5.31 -13.74
N LYS A 117 -1.32 -5.33 -15.05
CA LYS A 117 0.01 -5.62 -15.62
C LYS A 117 0.70 -6.85 -14.98
N ASN A 118 -0.07 -7.90 -14.76
CA ASN A 118 0.36 -9.14 -14.09
C ASN A 118 0.07 -10.36 -14.98
N ASP A 119 0.54 -11.54 -14.58
CA ASP A 119 0.39 -12.75 -15.41
C ASP A 119 -1.08 -13.13 -15.60
N LEU A 120 -1.93 -12.87 -14.61
CA LEU A 120 -3.37 -13.11 -14.69
C LEU A 120 -4.04 -12.15 -15.69
N SER A 121 -3.64 -10.88 -15.71
CA SER A 121 -4.16 -9.90 -16.68
C SER A 121 -3.81 -10.31 -18.12
N GLN A 122 -2.58 -10.75 -18.37
CA GLN A 122 -2.15 -11.25 -19.68
C GLN A 122 -2.93 -12.50 -20.10
N TYR A 123 -3.15 -13.43 -19.17
CA TYR A 123 -3.96 -14.62 -19.42
C TYR A 123 -5.41 -14.27 -19.79
N VAL A 124 -6.04 -13.38 -19.03
CA VAL A 124 -7.42 -12.93 -19.29
C VAL A 124 -7.50 -12.22 -20.65
N ASP A 125 -6.60 -11.28 -20.92
CA ASP A 125 -6.62 -10.51 -22.17
C ASP A 125 -6.41 -11.40 -23.40
N SER A 126 -5.45 -12.33 -23.34
CA SER A 126 -5.17 -13.26 -24.44
C SER A 126 -6.34 -14.22 -24.69
N SER A 127 -6.91 -14.79 -23.62
CA SER A 127 -8.08 -15.69 -23.72
C SER A 127 -9.30 -14.99 -24.30
N LEU A 128 -9.54 -13.75 -23.87
CA LEU A 128 -10.64 -12.95 -24.39
C LEU A 128 -10.41 -12.62 -25.86
N ASN A 129 -9.24 -12.09 -26.22
CA ASN A 129 -8.92 -11.74 -27.61
C ASN A 129 -9.05 -12.95 -28.56
N GLU A 130 -8.62 -14.15 -28.15
CA GLU A 130 -8.80 -15.38 -28.92
C GLU A 130 -10.30 -15.72 -29.13
N SER A 131 -11.13 -15.48 -28.11
CA SER A 131 -12.56 -15.81 -28.15
C SER A 131 -13.43 -14.79 -28.92
N ILE A 132 -13.12 -13.48 -28.82
CA ILE A 132 -13.95 -12.40 -29.40
C ILE A 132 -13.33 -11.74 -30.64
N GLY A 133 -12.07 -12.04 -30.96
CA GLY A 133 -11.38 -11.54 -32.16
C GLY A 133 -10.99 -10.06 -32.11
N ARG A 134 -10.93 -9.45 -30.92
CA ARG A 134 -10.52 -8.05 -30.71
C ARG A 134 -9.93 -7.85 -29.33
N ILE A 135 -9.11 -6.81 -29.19
CA ILE A 135 -8.48 -6.43 -27.93
C ILE A 135 -9.58 -6.06 -26.91
N PRO A 136 -9.65 -6.73 -25.75
CA PRO A 136 -10.65 -6.41 -24.73
C PRO A 136 -10.38 -5.05 -24.09
N SER A 137 -11.46 -4.40 -23.62
CA SER A 137 -11.37 -3.25 -22.72
C SER A 137 -11.02 -3.71 -21.31
N THR A 138 -10.45 -2.82 -20.48
CA THR A 138 -10.15 -3.14 -19.08
C THR A 138 -11.41 -3.52 -18.26
N TYR A 139 -12.60 -3.12 -18.72
CA TYR A 139 -13.86 -3.58 -18.13
C TYR A 139 -14.10 -5.08 -18.25
N ALA A 140 -13.49 -5.76 -19.22
CA ALA A 140 -13.57 -7.22 -19.31
C ALA A 140 -12.79 -7.89 -18.17
N SER A 141 -11.61 -7.36 -17.83
CA SER A 141 -10.85 -7.77 -16.64
C SER A 141 -11.65 -7.46 -15.36
N SER A 142 -12.33 -6.31 -15.32
CA SER A 142 -13.22 -5.95 -14.20
C SER A 142 -14.36 -6.96 -14.03
N ALA A 143 -14.98 -7.41 -15.13
CA ALA A 143 -16.04 -8.41 -15.09
C ALA A 143 -15.52 -9.79 -14.64
N TYR A 144 -14.30 -10.15 -15.05
CA TYR A 144 -13.62 -11.35 -14.59
C TYR A 144 -13.38 -11.31 -13.07
N ASP A 145 -12.80 -10.22 -12.57
CA ASP A 145 -12.48 -10.03 -11.15
C ASP A 145 -13.75 -9.93 -10.29
N MET A 146 -14.82 -9.30 -10.79
CA MET A 146 -16.12 -9.24 -10.11
C MET A 146 -16.66 -10.64 -9.81
N MET A 147 -16.54 -11.56 -10.77
CA MET A 147 -17.00 -12.94 -10.57
C MET A 147 -16.16 -13.70 -9.54
N TRP A 148 -14.84 -13.49 -9.55
CA TRP A 148 -13.95 -14.07 -8.54
C TRP A 148 -14.23 -13.52 -7.16
N LEU A 149 -14.33 -12.20 -7.01
CA LEU A 149 -14.59 -11.54 -5.74
C LEU A 149 -15.90 -12.02 -5.12
N MET A 150 -16.97 -12.11 -5.92
CA MET A 150 -18.25 -12.64 -5.45
C MET A 150 -18.16 -14.12 -5.06
N GLY A 151 -17.43 -14.94 -5.85
CA GLY A 151 -17.20 -16.34 -5.55
C GLY A 151 -16.46 -16.55 -4.22
N LEU A 152 -15.37 -15.82 -4.01
CA LEU A 152 -14.59 -15.85 -2.77
C LEU A 152 -15.41 -15.37 -1.57
N THR A 153 -16.24 -14.35 -1.75
CA THR A 153 -17.11 -13.85 -0.66
C THR A 153 -18.15 -14.89 -0.26
N ILE A 154 -18.81 -15.52 -1.23
CA ILE A 154 -19.79 -16.59 -0.98
C ILE A 154 -19.12 -17.80 -0.32
N GLU A 155 -17.91 -18.17 -0.76
CA GLU A 155 -17.14 -19.26 -0.16
C GLU A 155 -16.74 -18.96 1.28
N ARG A 156 -16.21 -17.76 1.56
CA ARG A 156 -15.79 -17.35 2.90
C ARG A 156 -16.96 -17.34 3.88
N GLU A 157 -18.07 -16.73 3.49
CA GLU A 157 -19.24 -16.56 4.36
C GLU A 157 -20.21 -17.75 4.36
N GLN A 158 -20.02 -18.70 3.43
CA GLN A 158 -20.91 -19.85 3.21
C GLN A 158 -22.39 -19.42 3.08
N SER A 159 -22.61 -18.28 2.40
CA SER A 159 -23.91 -17.62 2.34
C SER A 159 -24.14 -16.95 1.00
N THR A 160 -25.41 -16.82 0.61
CA THR A 160 -25.86 -15.99 -0.51
C THR A 160 -26.77 -14.84 -0.06
N ASP A 161 -26.87 -14.63 1.25
CA ASP A 161 -27.62 -13.51 1.82
C ASP A 161 -26.93 -12.18 1.51
N VAL A 162 -27.65 -11.24 0.91
CA VAL A 162 -27.09 -9.97 0.40
C VAL A 162 -26.52 -9.12 1.53
N ALA A 163 -27.12 -9.12 2.72
CA ALA A 163 -26.61 -8.32 3.83
C ALA A 163 -25.29 -8.88 4.37
N VAL A 164 -25.18 -10.21 4.44
CA VAL A 164 -23.94 -10.90 4.80
C VAL A 164 -22.84 -10.60 3.76
N LEU A 165 -23.13 -10.77 2.47
CA LEU A 165 -22.16 -10.53 1.41
C LEU A 165 -21.73 -9.06 1.35
N THR A 166 -22.66 -8.12 1.47
CA THR A 166 -22.35 -6.68 1.47
C THR A 166 -21.38 -6.31 2.59
N ALA A 167 -21.54 -6.92 3.77
CA ALA A 167 -20.64 -6.68 4.90
C ALA A 167 -19.24 -7.29 4.69
N ALA A 168 -19.13 -8.40 3.95
CA ALA A 168 -17.88 -9.14 3.76
C ALA A 168 -17.05 -8.67 2.54
N ILE A 169 -17.69 -8.16 1.49
CA ILE A 169 -17.03 -7.76 0.23
C ILE A 169 -15.80 -6.87 0.46
N PRO A 170 -15.83 -5.80 1.29
CA PRO A 170 -14.67 -4.92 1.45
C PRO A 170 -13.42 -5.65 1.97
N GLU A 171 -13.58 -6.60 2.89
CA GLU A 171 -12.46 -7.36 3.45
C GLU A 171 -11.90 -8.36 2.44
N VAL A 172 -12.77 -9.07 1.72
CA VAL A 172 -12.33 -9.99 0.65
C VAL A 172 -11.64 -9.23 -0.49
N ALA A 173 -12.12 -8.03 -0.82
CA ALA A 173 -11.55 -7.17 -1.85
C ALA A 173 -10.15 -6.63 -1.49
N GLU A 174 -9.86 -6.44 -0.20
CA GLU A 174 -8.53 -6.04 0.29
C GLU A 174 -7.51 -7.17 0.11
N GLU A 175 -7.94 -8.42 0.26
CA GLU A 175 -7.07 -9.61 0.14
C GLU A 175 -6.90 -10.09 -1.30
N TYR A 176 -7.88 -9.84 -2.18
CA TYR A 176 -7.91 -10.38 -3.54
C TYR A 176 -7.15 -9.50 -4.55
N VAL A 177 -6.14 -10.09 -5.19
CA VAL A 177 -5.42 -9.49 -6.34
C VAL A 177 -5.84 -10.20 -7.63
N GLY A 178 -6.56 -9.48 -8.48
CA GLY A 178 -7.13 -9.97 -9.74
C GLY A 178 -6.37 -9.54 -11.00
N ALA A 179 -7.03 -9.70 -12.15
CA ALA A 179 -6.53 -9.25 -13.45
C ALA A 179 -6.38 -7.72 -13.55
N LEU A 180 -7.18 -6.95 -12.80
CA LEU A 180 -7.02 -5.50 -12.62
C LEU A 180 -5.88 -5.13 -11.66
N GLY A 181 -5.33 -6.09 -10.93
CA GLY A 181 -4.42 -5.84 -9.81
C GLY A 181 -5.18 -5.77 -8.50
N SER A 182 -4.93 -4.74 -7.70
CA SER A 182 -5.63 -4.57 -6.42
C SER A 182 -7.13 -4.41 -6.64
N SER A 183 -7.95 -5.19 -5.92
CA SER A 183 -9.42 -5.10 -5.97
C SER A 183 -9.98 -4.22 -4.86
N ARG A 184 -9.12 -3.56 -4.08
CA ARG A 184 -9.49 -2.75 -2.92
C ARG A 184 -10.56 -1.73 -3.30
N LEU A 185 -11.59 -1.62 -2.46
CA LEU A 185 -12.69 -0.68 -2.65
C LEU A 185 -12.53 0.54 -1.75
N ASN A 186 -13.06 1.69 -2.19
CA ASN A 186 -13.24 2.86 -1.35
C ASN A 186 -14.54 2.73 -0.52
N ASP A 187 -14.80 3.68 0.38
CA ASP A 187 -15.98 3.66 1.26
C ASP A 187 -17.33 3.75 0.50
N ALA A 188 -17.32 4.19 -0.76
CA ALA A 188 -18.48 4.21 -1.66
C ALA A 188 -18.70 2.87 -2.39
N GLY A 189 -17.77 1.93 -2.29
CA GLY A 189 -17.82 0.64 -2.97
C GLY A 189 -17.22 0.64 -4.39
N ASP A 190 -16.53 1.71 -4.80
CA ASP A 190 -15.82 1.77 -6.08
C ASP A 190 -14.37 1.27 -5.93
N LEU A 191 -13.76 0.85 -7.02
CA LEU A 191 -12.33 0.50 -7.04
C LEU A 191 -11.49 1.69 -6.54
N ALA A 192 -10.64 1.44 -5.54
CA ALA A 192 -9.81 2.46 -4.91
C ALA A 192 -8.61 2.89 -5.79
N GLN A 193 -8.16 2.04 -6.72
CA GLN A 193 -7.11 2.41 -7.67
C GLN A 193 -7.64 3.43 -8.69
N THR A 194 -6.90 4.53 -8.86
CA THR A 194 -7.28 5.67 -9.70
C THR A 194 -6.29 5.94 -10.85
N ASN A 195 -5.45 4.97 -11.21
CA ASN A 195 -4.51 5.10 -12.33
C ASN A 195 -5.20 4.80 -13.67
N TYR A 196 -4.78 5.50 -14.72
CA TYR A 196 -5.37 5.36 -16.06
C TYR A 196 -4.29 5.07 -17.09
N ASP A 197 -4.48 4.05 -17.91
CA ASP A 197 -3.69 3.83 -19.12
C ASP A 197 -4.12 4.83 -20.21
N VAL A 198 -3.14 5.45 -20.85
CA VAL A 198 -3.29 6.39 -21.96
C VAL A 198 -3.08 5.61 -23.25
N TRP A 199 -4.03 5.67 -24.18
CA TRP A 199 -4.00 4.95 -25.45
C TRP A 199 -4.02 5.92 -26.63
N ASP A 200 -3.30 5.57 -27.69
CA ASP A 200 -3.35 6.26 -28.98
C ASP A 200 -3.43 5.23 -30.13
N ILE A 201 -3.43 5.71 -31.36
CA ILE A 201 -3.45 4.87 -32.56
C ILE A 201 -2.14 5.12 -33.32
N ARG A 202 -1.36 4.05 -33.52
CA ARG A 202 -0.09 4.06 -34.25
C ARG A 202 -0.08 2.91 -35.24
N ASP A 203 0.40 3.18 -36.45
CA ASP A 203 0.47 2.18 -37.53
C ASP A 203 -0.87 1.44 -37.77
N GLY A 204 -1.99 2.16 -37.65
CA GLY A 204 -3.34 1.63 -37.83
C GLY A 204 -3.85 0.73 -36.69
N SER A 205 -3.19 0.73 -35.52
CA SER A 205 -3.55 -0.11 -34.39
C SER A 205 -3.58 0.69 -33.08
N TRP A 206 -4.53 0.35 -32.22
CA TRP A 206 -4.56 0.83 -30.84
C TRP A 206 -3.30 0.41 -30.10
N THR A 207 -2.58 1.39 -29.58
CA THR A 207 -1.30 1.20 -28.92
C THR A 207 -1.36 1.88 -27.55
N LEU A 208 -0.80 1.22 -26.55
CA LEU A 208 -0.65 1.86 -25.25
C LEU A 208 0.41 2.97 -25.41
N ALA A 209 0.11 4.15 -24.90
CA ALA A 209 0.95 5.34 -25.03
C ALA A 209 1.61 5.67 -23.69
N GLY A 210 1.02 5.26 -22.57
CA GLY A 210 1.55 5.48 -21.23
C GLY A 210 0.56 5.16 -20.12
N THR A 211 0.91 5.54 -18.90
CA THR A 211 0.04 5.45 -17.72
C THR A 211 0.08 6.75 -16.94
N TYR A 212 -1.08 7.29 -16.62
CA TYR A 212 -1.28 8.36 -15.65
C TYR A 212 -1.32 7.78 -14.22
N PHE A 213 -0.45 8.30 -13.36
CA PHE A 213 -0.35 7.99 -11.94
C PHE A 213 -0.99 9.09 -11.12
N SER A 214 -2.18 8.80 -10.60
CA SER A 214 -2.97 9.72 -9.79
C SER A 214 -2.25 10.16 -8.50
N ALA A 215 -1.49 9.27 -7.87
CA ALA A 215 -0.78 9.55 -6.62
C ALA A 215 0.31 10.64 -6.77
N THR A 216 0.92 10.74 -7.96
CA THR A 216 1.99 11.69 -8.25
C THR A 216 1.57 12.79 -9.23
N ASP A 217 0.36 12.71 -9.77
CA ASP A 217 -0.13 13.59 -10.84
C ASP A 217 0.82 13.64 -12.06
N THR A 218 1.30 12.47 -12.50
CA THR A 218 2.27 12.35 -13.60
C THR A 218 1.84 11.34 -14.65
N ILE A 219 2.27 11.56 -15.90
CA ILE A 219 2.14 10.58 -16.99
C ILE A 219 3.50 9.97 -17.28
N ALA A 220 3.55 8.65 -17.35
CA ALA A 220 4.68 7.86 -17.78
C ALA A 220 4.42 7.33 -19.19
N LEU A 221 5.09 7.83 -20.23
CA LEU A 221 4.85 7.30 -21.58
C LEU A 221 5.48 5.91 -21.69
N GLU A 222 4.79 5.02 -22.39
CA GLU A 222 5.28 3.68 -22.69
C GLU A 222 6.60 3.79 -23.47
N GLY A 223 7.61 3.02 -23.03
CA GLY A 223 8.97 3.11 -23.56
C GLY A 223 9.80 4.30 -23.06
N THR A 224 9.20 5.36 -22.50
CA THR A 224 9.95 6.53 -21.94
C THR A 224 10.22 6.44 -20.44
N MET A 225 9.54 5.54 -19.73
CA MET A 225 9.92 5.15 -18.37
C MET A 225 10.72 3.84 -18.36
N MET A 226 11.71 3.75 -19.24
CA MET A 226 12.99 3.31 -18.71
C MET A 226 13.55 4.54 -17.99
N LYS A 227 13.25 4.72 -16.68
CA LYS A 227 14.35 5.18 -15.82
C LYS A 227 15.52 4.30 -16.25
N ASP A 228 16.68 4.86 -16.63
CA ASP A 228 17.84 4.06 -16.97
C ASP A 228 17.86 2.87 -16.02
N GLY A 229 17.57 1.69 -16.58
CA GLY A 229 17.29 0.52 -15.75
C GLY A 229 18.47 0.38 -14.82
N LEU A 230 18.24 0.02 -13.55
CA LEU A 230 19.35 -0.21 -12.65
C LEU A 230 20.34 -1.16 -13.36
N THR A 231 21.62 -0.82 -13.28
CA THR A 231 22.70 -1.66 -13.81
C THR A 231 23.68 -1.97 -12.70
N GLY A 232 24.27 -3.17 -12.72
CA GLY A 232 25.27 -3.57 -11.74
C GLY A 232 24.64 -4.03 -10.42
N GLU A 233 25.35 -3.87 -9.31
CA GLU A 233 24.89 -4.36 -8.02
C GLU A 233 24.32 -3.21 -7.17
N VAL A 234 23.15 -3.43 -6.58
CA VAL A 234 22.54 -2.55 -5.58
C VAL A 234 22.67 -3.21 -4.21
N GLU A 235 23.53 -2.64 -3.36
CA GLU A 235 23.78 -3.14 -2.02
C GLU A 235 22.80 -2.51 -1.01
N VAL A 236 22.18 -3.36 -0.20
CA VAL A 236 21.32 -2.98 0.93
C VAL A 236 22.02 -3.38 2.23
N GLY A 237 21.98 -2.50 3.23
CA GLY A 237 22.50 -2.79 4.55
C GLY A 237 21.46 -3.46 5.43
N SER A 238 21.90 -4.25 6.40
CA SER A 238 21.07 -4.83 7.44
C SER A 238 21.71 -4.57 8.80
N ILE A 239 20.93 -4.16 9.78
CA ILE A 239 21.39 -4.06 11.18
C ILE A 239 20.58 -5.04 12.00
N LEU A 240 21.19 -6.16 12.36
CA LEU A 240 20.53 -7.27 13.06
C LEU A 240 21.28 -7.60 14.35
N PRO A 241 20.62 -8.11 15.40
CA PRO A 241 21.28 -8.57 16.62
C PRO A 241 21.92 -9.94 16.36
N LEU A 242 23.07 -10.02 15.68
CA LEU A 242 23.77 -11.29 15.45
C LEU A 242 24.40 -11.82 16.74
N THR A 243 24.68 -10.93 17.68
CA THR A 243 25.01 -11.26 19.07
C THR A 243 24.08 -10.53 20.04
N GLY A 244 24.26 -10.78 21.34
CA GLY A 244 23.40 -10.25 22.39
C GLY A 244 22.17 -11.13 22.63
N ARG A 245 21.14 -10.56 23.28
CA ARG A 245 20.00 -11.33 23.78
C ARG A 245 19.08 -11.88 22.70
N LEU A 246 19.03 -11.20 21.55
CA LEU A 246 18.23 -11.61 20.40
C LEU A 246 19.09 -12.30 19.31
N SER A 247 20.25 -12.87 19.67
CA SER A 247 21.17 -13.49 18.69
C SER A 247 20.51 -14.51 17.77
N LYS A 248 19.56 -15.29 18.30
CA LYS A 248 18.80 -16.28 17.52
C LYS A 248 17.93 -15.62 16.46
N HIS A 249 17.23 -14.55 16.82
CA HIS A 249 16.40 -13.79 15.86
C HIS A 249 17.28 -13.15 14.78
N GLY A 250 18.41 -12.55 15.17
CA GLY A 250 19.35 -11.97 14.20
C GLY A 250 19.91 -13.00 13.22
N GLU A 251 20.24 -14.21 13.69
CA GLU A 251 20.67 -15.31 12.82
C GLU A 251 19.56 -15.73 11.84
N GLU A 252 18.35 -15.99 12.33
CA GLU A 252 17.19 -16.40 11.51
C GLU A 252 16.85 -15.33 10.46
N ASN A 253 16.78 -14.06 10.86
CA ASN A 253 16.46 -12.94 9.98
C ASN A 253 17.55 -12.68 8.95
N TRP A 254 18.83 -12.89 9.30
CA TRP A 254 19.92 -12.79 8.33
C TRP A 254 19.83 -13.90 7.28
N VAL A 255 19.61 -15.14 7.70
CA VAL A 255 19.44 -16.28 6.78
C VAL A 255 18.24 -16.06 5.85
N ALA A 256 17.11 -15.56 6.37
CA ALA A 256 15.94 -15.21 5.58
C ALA A 256 16.23 -14.10 4.56
N SER A 257 16.98 -13.06 4.96
CA SER A 257 17.38 -11.95 4.08
C SER A 257 18.27 -12.42 2.92
N VAL A 258 19.20 -13.35 3.19
CA VAL A 258 20.07 -13.94 2.17
C VAL A 258 19.25 -14.80 1.20
N LEU A 259 18.33 -15.63 1.70
CA LEU A 259 17.43 -16.42 0.85
C LEU A 259 16.59 -15.51 -0.07
N ALA A 260 15.98 -14.47 0.47
CA ALA A 260 15.21 -13.51 -0.30
C ALA A 260 16.04 -12.83 -1.39
N THR A 261 17.31 -12.50 -1.10
CA THR A 261 18.24 -11.93 -2.08
C THR A 261 18.50 -12.90 -3.24
N VAL A 262 18.68 -14.19 -2.95
CA VAL A 262 18.86 -15.23 -3.98
C VAL A 262 17.62 -15.37 -4.85
N ASP A 263 16.44 -15.50 -4.24
CA ASP A 263 15.18 -15.68 -4.96
C ASP A 263 14.84 -14.46 -5.80
N PHE A 264 15.06 -13.25 -5.27
CA PHE A 264 14.82 -12.02 -6.00
C PHE A 264 15.78 -11.85 -7.19
N ASN A 265 17.07 -12.19 -7.02
CA ASN A 265 18.01 -12.16 -8.14
C ASN A 265 17.69 -13.19 -9.24
N LYS A 266 17.13 -14.34 -8.87
CA LYS A 266 16.61 -15.30 -9.86
C LYS A 266 15.44 -14.69 -10.64
N TYR A 267 14.48 -14.08 -9.94
CA TYR A 267 13.37 -13.38 -10.57
C TYR A 267 13.84 -12.25 -11.51
N LEU A 268 14.85 -11.48 -11.11
CA LEU A 268 15.47 -10.45 -11.95
C LEU A 268 16.10 -11.05 -13.22
N ALA A 269 16.82 -12.17 -13.08
CA ALA A 269 17.44 -12.87 -14.21
C ALA A 269 16.39 -13.39 -15.21
N ASP A 270 15.30 -13.99 -14.72
CA ASP A 270 14.20 -14.50 -15.55
C ASP A 270 13.52 -13.38 -16.37
N LYS A 271 13.56 -12.14 -15.87
CA LYS A 271 13.05 -10.93 -16.57
C LYS A 271 14.11 -10.20 -17.41
N GLY A 272 15.32 -10.73 -17.51
CA GLY A 272 16.41 -10.10 -18.26
C GLY A 272 16.90 -8.77 -17.66
N ALA A 273 16.74 -8.56 -16.36
CA ALA A 273 17.17 -7.33 -15.69
C ALA A 273 18.71 -7.18 -15.71
N THR A 274 19.17 -5.93 -15.77
CA THR A 274 20.61 -5.59 -15.89
C THR A 274 21.31 -5.36 -14.55
N TRP A 275 20.65 -5.69 -13.44
CA TRP A 275 21.17 -5.50 -12.09
C TRP A 275 20.84 -6.65 -11.16
N THR A 276 21.54 -6.68 -10.02
CA THR A 276 21.34 -7.63 -8.91
C THR A 276 21.26 -6.90 -7.58
N LEU A 277 20.52 -7.48 -6.64
CA LEU A 277 20.48 -7.07 -5.25
C LEU A 277 21.58 -7.79 -4.46
N SER A 278 22.29 -7.10 -3.58
CA SER A 278 23.17 -7.70 -2.57
C SER A 278 22.82 -7.17 -1.19
N ALA A 279 23.17 -7.94 -0.16
CA ALA A 279 22.92 -7.57 1.23
C ALA A 279 24.20 -7.66 2.05
N THR A 280 24.40 -6.70 2.95
CA THR A 280 25.47 -6.71 3.96
C THR A 280 24.87 -6.55 5.34
N VAL A 281 25.50 -7.10 6.37
CA VAL A 281 24.96 -7.07 7.74
C VAL A 281 25.98 -6.52 8.73
N GLU A 282 25.50 -5.68 9.64
CA GLU A 282 26.22 -5.20 10.80
C GLU A 282 25.51 -5.67 12.07
N ASP A 283 26.30 -6.04 13.09
CA ASP A 283 25.78 -6.58 14.35
C ASP A 283 25.41 -5.45 15.33
N SER A 284 24.11 -5.36 15.66
CA SER A 284 23.61 -4.41 16.66
C SER A 284 23.90 -4.84 18.10
N GLN A 285 24.21 -6.11 18.34
CA GLN A 285 24.39 -6.68 19.69
C GLN A 285 23.18 -6.50 20.61
N THR A 286 21.99 -6.23 20.06
CA THR A 286 20.80 -5.78 20.82
C THR A 286 21.00 -4.44 21.55
N SER A 287 21.99 -3.63 21.17
CA SER A 287 22.35 -2.37 21.83
C SER A 287 21.99 -1.14 20.97
N PRO A 288 21.22 -0.18 21.50
CA PRO A 288 20.84 1.03 20.74
C PRO A 288 22.05 1.87 20.30
N THR A 289 23.06 1.97 21.16
CA THR A 289 24.28 2.73 20.87
C THR A 289 25.09 2.06 19.76
N VAL A 290 25.26 0.73 19.83
CA VAL A 290 25.97 -0.02 18.79
C VAL A 290 25.20 0.02 17.48
N ALA A 291 23.88 -0.12 17.50
CA ALA A 291 23.04 -0.01 16.31
C ALA A 291 23.24 1.33 15.59
N LEU A 292 23.26 2.45 16.32
CA LEU A 292 23.53 3.77 15.75
C LEU A 292 24.95 3.87 15.16
N GLU A 293 25.96 3.34 15.84
CA GLU A 293 27.34 3.27 15.31
C GLU A 293 27.40 2.46 14.00
N LYS A 294 26.66 1.35 13.93
CA LYS A 294 26.60 0.51 12.72
C LYS A 294 25.83 1.17 11.59
N LEU A 295 24.78 1.92 11.88
CA LEU A 295 24.11 2.76 10.89
C LEU A 295 25.05 3.82 10.31
N GLN A 296 25.84 4.47 11.16
CA GLN A 296 26.87 5.43 10.72
C GLN A 296 27.94 4.75 9.86
N THR A 297 28.30 3.50 10.18
CA THR A 297 29.25 2.69 9.39
C THR A 297 28.70 2.36 8.01
N LEU A 298 27.43 1.92 7.91
CA LEU A 298 26.76 1.68 6.63
C LEU A 298 26.64 2.97 5.82
N HIS A 299 26.25 4.07 6.45
CA HIS A 299 26.16 5.36 5.78
C HIS A 299 27.52 5.85 5.26
N ALA A 300 28.62 5.62 5.99
CA ALA A 300 29.97 5.92 5.54
C ALA A 300 30.40 5.09 4.29
N LYS A 301 29.77 3.92 4.08
CA LYS A 301 29.89 3.10 2.87
C LYS A 301 28.92 3.54 1.76
N ASN A 302 28.21 4.66 1.94
CA ASN A 302 27.17 5.18 1.05
C ASN A 302 25.92 4.27 0.94
N ILE A 303 25.68 3.42 1.95
CA ILE A 303 24.47 2.58 2.03
C ILE A 303 23.40 3.36 2.79
N LYS A 304 22.29 3.68 2.11
CA LYS A 304 21.17 4.48 2.65
C LYS A 304 19.84 3.74 2.70
N ILE A 305 19.84 2.46 2.34
CA ILE A 305 18.70 1.56 2.49
C ILE A 305 19.14 0.53 3.51
N VAL A 306 18.51 0.53 4.68
CA VAL A 306 18.89 -0.35 5.79
C VAL A 306 17.68 -1.13 6.28
N LEU A 307 17.78 -2.45 6.21
CA LEU A 307 16.82 -3.38 6.80
C LEU A 307 17.12 -3.58 8.29
N GLY A 308 16.08 -3.65 9.09
CA GLY A 308 16.18 -3.60 10.54
C GLY A 308 16.18 -2.17 11.09
N PRO A 309 16.42 -2.01 12.40
CA PRO A 309 16.79 -3.05 13.35
C PRO A 309 15.57 -3.83 13.84
N GLU A 310 15.80 -4.87 14.63
CA GLU A 310 14.71 -5.65 15.20
C GLU A 310 14.02 -4.97 16.37
N THR A 311 14.77 -4.39 17.33
CA THR A 311 14.19 -3.82 18.54
C THR A 311 13.73 -2.38 18.35
N SER A 312 12.58 -2.04 18.95
CA SER A 312 12.06 -0.67 18.96
C SER A 312 13.05 0.33 19.54
N SER A 313 13.83 -0.07 20.56
CA SER A 313 14.85 0.77 21.18
C SER A 313 16.02 1.09 20.24
N ASN A 314 16.47 0.12 19.44
CA ASN A 314 17.48 0.37 18.40
C ASN A 314 16.91 1.32 17.35
N LEU A 315 15.67 1.10 16.90
CA LEU A 315 15.04 1.89 15.84
C LEU A 315 14.83 3.34 16.30
N GLN A 316 14.32 3.54 17.52
CA GLN A 316 14.15 4.85 18.13
C GLN A 316 15.47 5.62 18.21
N ASN A 317 16.55 4.96 18.61
CA ASN A 317 17.86 5.61 18.75
C ASN A 317 18.50 5.97 17.40
N MET A 318 18.15 5.26 16.32
CA MET A 318 18.64 5.52 14.98
C MET A 318 17.82 6.57 14.21
N LYS A 319 16.54 6.72 14.55
CA LYS A 319 15.56 7.56 13.85
C LYS A 319 16.10 8.95 13.52
N GLY A 320 16.56 9.70 14.52
CA GLY A 320 16.99 11.09 14.32
C GLY A 320 18.17 11.23 13.35
N TYR A 321 19.08 10.25 13.36
CA TYR A 321 20.19 10.21 12.40
C TYR A 321 19.71 9.85 10.99
N ALA A 322 18.80 8.87 10.88
CA ALA A 322 18.26 8.43 9.60
C ALA A 322 17.49 9.55 8.89
N ASP A 323 16.56 10.20 9.57
CA ASP A 323 15.78 11.32 9.05
C ASP A 323 16.69 12.45 8.55
N SER A 324 17.70 12.82 9.34
CA SER A 324 18.61 13.93 9.03
C SER A 324 19.53 13.66 7.84
N ASN A 325 19.75 12.40 7.47
CA ASN A 325 20.69 12.00 6.41
C ASN A 325 20.01 11.38 5.19
N GLY A 326 18.67 11.31 5.18
CA GLY A 326 17.89 10.67 4.13
C GLY A 326 18.19 9.18 4.01
N ILE A 327 18.29 8.50 5.16
CA ILE A 327 18.48 7.04 5.23
C ILE A 327 17.12 6.41 5.50
N LEU A 328 16.75 5.42 4.68
CA LEU A 328 15.56 4.61 4.87
C LEU A 328 15.88 3.48 5.86
N LEU A 329 15.08 3.37 6.92
CA LEU A 329 15.11 2.24 7.85
C LEU A 329 13.84 1.41 7.65
N PHE A 330 13.98 0.13 7.35
CA PHE A 330 12.84 -0.78 7.18
C PHE A 330 12.94 -1.93 8.19
N SER A 331 12.24 -1.80 9.31
CA SER A 331 12.24 -2.83 10.35
C SER A 331 11.26 -3.96 10.05
N CYS A 332 11.69 -5.20 10.27
CA CYS A 332 10.80 -6.36 10.22
C CYS A 332 9.91 -6.48 11.46
N CYS A 333 10.36 -5.93 12.60
CA CYS A 333 10.05 -6.54 13.89
C CYS A 333 9.83 -5.53 15.03
N SER A 334 10.13 -4.24 14.84
CA SER A 334 9.91 -3.22 15.88
C SER A 334 8.43 -2.83 15.97
N THR A 335 7.77 -3.12 17.08
CA THR A 335 6.31 -2.97 17.20
C THR A 335 5.85 -1.81 18.08
N SER A 336 6.76 -1.07 18.74
CA SER A 336 6.35 0.00 19.67
C SER A 336 5.43 1.04 19.00
N PRO A 337 4.27 1.38 19.60
CA PRO A 337 3.39 2.43 19.12
C PRO A 337 4.06 3.81 19.09
N LEU A 338 5.10 4.01 19.91
CA LEU A 338 5.89 5.25 19.93
C LEU A 338 6.63 5.53 18.61
N LEU A 339 6.72 4.53 17.72
CA LEU A 339 7.35 4.62 16.41
C LEU A 339 6.33 4.73 15.27
N ALA A 340 5.03 4.86 15.56
CA ALA A 340 3.98 5.12 14.57
C ALA A 340 3.92 6.61 14.21
N ILE A 341 4.97 7.13 13.55
CA ILE A 341 5.15 8.55 13.24
C ILE A 341 4.93 8.78 11.75
N SER A 342 4.02 9.69 11.40
CA SER A 342 3.73 9.99 9.99
C SER A 342 4.84 10.85 9.36
N GLY A 343 5.23 10.51 8.13
CA GLY A 343 6.11 11.33 7.29
C GLY A 343 7.61 11.22 7.59
N ASP A 344 8.05 10.24 8.38
CA ASP A 344 9.47 9.96 8.59
C ASP A 344 10.04 8.95 7.58
N THR A 345 11.32 8.60 7.70
CA THR A 345 11.98 7.63 6.80
C THR A 345 11.93 6.19 7.30
N ILE A 346 11.05 5.90 8.26
CA ILE A 346 10.95 4.59 8.91
C ILE A 346 9.72 3.85 8.39
N PHE A 347 9.95 2.62 7.95
CA PHE A 347 8.90 1.68 7.56
C PHE A 347 9.00 0.42 8.42
N ARG A 348 7.86 -0.24 8.65
CA ARG A 348 7.77 -1.41 9.52
C ARG A 348 6.88 -2.47 8.89
N MET A 349 7.36 -3.72 8.82
CA MET A 349 6.59 -4.87 8.34
C MET A 349 5.71 -5.50 9.43
N ALA A 350 5.92 -5.12 10.69
CA ALA A 350 5.09 -5.54 11.80
C ALA A 350 4.00 -4.49 12.08
N PRO A 351 2.78 -4.92 12.48
CA PRO A 351 1.81 -4.01 13.08
C PRO A 351 2.39 -3.42 14.37
N ASP A 352 1.86 -2.29 14.81
CA ASP A 352 2.21 -1.76 16.13
C ASP A 352 1.39 -2.40 17.27
N ASP A 353 1.93 -2.33 18.49
CA ASP A 353 1.39 -2.99 19.68
C ASP A 353 0.05 -2.41 20.18
N THR A 354 -0.53 -1.41 19.51
CA THR A 354 -1.93 -1.02 19.75
C THR A 354 -2.87 -2.21 19.51
N ASN A 355 -2.54 -3.04 18.52
CA ASN A 355 -3.29 -4.25 18.20
C ASN A 355 -3.03 -5.35 19.24
N GLN A 356 -1.77 -5.58 19.62
CA GLN A 356 -1.40 -6.59 20.62
C GLN A 356 -2.00 -6.27 21.99
N GLY A 357 -1.93 -5.01 22.44
CA GLY A 357 -2.55 -4.57 23.69
C GLY A 357 -4.07 -4.73 23.68
N THR A 358 -4.72 -4.52 22.53
CA THR A 358 -6.17 -4.78 22.37
C THR A 358 -6.51 -6.27 22.47
N ALA A 359 -5.71 -7.14 21.87
CA ALA A 359 -5.90 -8.59 21.96
C ALA A 359 -5.69 -9.10 23.39
N LEU A 360 -4.60 -8.68 24.05
CA LEU A 360 -4.31 -9.04 25.45
C LEU A 360 -5.43 -8.56 26.39
N SER A 361 -5.91 -7.34 26.22
CA SER A 361 -7.00 -6.79 27.04
C SER A 361 -8.30 -7.59 26.87
N LYS A 362 -8.60 -8.08 25.66
CA LYS A 362 -9.73 -9.00 25.44
C LYS A 362 -9.51 -10.34 26.13
N ILE A 363 -8.30 -10.90 26.08
CA ILE A 363 -7.94 -12.14 26.78
C ILE A 363 -8.13 -11.98 28.30
N PHE A 364 -7.69 -10.85 28.89
CA PHE A 364 -7.88 -10.57 30.32
C PHE A 364 -9.36 -10.57 30.70
N THR A 365 -10.21 -9.88 29.92
CA THR A 365 -11.66 -9.85 30.15
C THR A 365 -12.28 -11.26 30.09
N GLU A 366 -11.95 -12.05 29.07
CA GLU A 366 -12.47 -13.43 28.94
C GLU A 366 -11.95 -14.36 30.03
N ALA A 367 -10.75 -14.10 30.54
CA ALA A 367 -10.14 -14.85 31.63
C ALA A 367 -10.75 -14.51 33.01
N GLY A 368 -11.62 -13.50 33.10
CA GLY A 368 -12.23 -13.04 34.35
C GLY A 368 -11.30 -12.15 35.20
N ILE A 369 -10.26 -11.59 34.60
CA ILE A 369 -9.33 -10.70 35.29
C ILE A 369 -9.96 -9.31 35.42
N GLU A 370 -9.89 -8.74 36.62
CA GLU A 370 -10.35 -7.37 36.94
C GLU A 370 -9.18 -6.42 37.16
N ALA A 371 -8.03 -6.92 37.61
CA ALA A 371 -6.82 -6.14 37.81
C ALA A 371 -5.56 -6.81 37.25
N VAL A 372 -4.73 -6.03 36.55
CA VAL A 372 -3.43 -6.49 36.02
C VAL A 372 -2.30 -5.68 36.65
N VAL A 373 -1.29 -6.36 37.19
CA VAL A 373 -0.05 -5.75 37.68
C VAL A 373 1.04 -5.95 36.63
N PRO A 374 1.45 -4.88 35.92
CA PRO A 374 2.45 -5.01 34.86
C PRO A 374 3.87 -4.95 35.42
N VAL A 375 4.75 -5.74 34.82
CA VAL A 375 6.19 -5.61 34.94
C VAL A 375 6.81 -5.65 33.55
N TRP A 376 7.58 -4.61 33.21
CA TRP A 376 8.06 -4.44 31.84
C TRP A 376 9.54 -4.07 31.81
N ARG A 377 10.24 -4.49 30.75
CA ARG A 377 11.57 -3.96 30.45
C ARG A 377 11.49 -2.47 30.20
N GLU A 378 12.32 -1.69 30.89
CA GLU A 378 12.30 -0.24 30.86
C GLU A 378 12.96 0.30 29.57
N ASP A 379 12.28 0.10 28.45
CA ASP A 379 12.69 0.58 27.13
C ASP A 379 11.49 0.98 26.24
N ALA A 380 11.78 1.46 25.02
CA ALA A 380 10.78 2.02 24.13
C ALA A 380 9.65 1.03 23.75
N TRP A 381 9.95 -0.27 23.73
CA TRP A 381 8.96 -1.29 23.45
C TRP A 381 8.11 -1.56 24.69
N GLY A 382 8.73 -1.86 25.82
CA GLY A 382 8.01 -2.17 27.06
C GLY A 382 7.08 -1.03 27.50
N VAL A 383 7.57 0.21 27.46
CA VAL A 383 6.78 1.42 27.78
C VAL A 383 5.63 1.63 26.80
N GLY A 384 5.86 1.42 25.50
CA GLY A 384 4.84 1.57 24.47
C GLY A 384 3.71 0.53 24.62
N LEU A 385 4.07 -0.74 24.80
CA LEU A 385 3.12 -1.83 24.95
C LEU A 385 2.29 -1.69 26.24
N ILE A 386 2.90 -1.34 27.37
CA ILE A 386 2.11 -1.16 28.60
C ILE A 386 1.16 0.03 28.52
N GLY A 387 1.53 1.10 27.81
CA GLY A 387 0.63 2.22 27.51
C GLY A 387 -0.61 1.74 26.74
N SER A 388 -0.41 0.97 25.67
CA SER A 388 -1.48 0.37 24.87
C SER A 388 -2.41 -0.54 25.70
N ILE A 389 -1.83 -1.40 26.55
CA ILE A 389 -2.60 -2.28 27.44
C ILE A 389 -3.41 -1.48 28.47
N ARG A 390 -2.82 -0.44 29.08
CA ARG A 390 -3.52 0.45 30.02
C ARG A 390 -4.76 1.04 29.40
N ASP A 391 -4.61 1.67 28.24
CA ASP A 391 -5.72 2.35 27.57
C ASP A 391 -6.83 1.35 27.17
N SER A 392 -6.44 0.21 26.61
CA SER A 392 -7.41 -0.79 26.11
C SER A 392 -8.13 -1.55 27.24
N PHE A 393 -7.44 -1.92 28.31
CA PHE A 393 -8.07 -2.64 29.43
C PHE A 393 -8.94 -1.71 30.29
N ALA A 394 -8.52 -0.47 30.50
CA ALA A 394 -9.34 0.54 31.17
C ALA A 394 -10.64 0.82 30.40
N ALA A 395 -10.58 0.91 29.07
CA ALA A 395 -11.78 1.07 28.23
C ALA A 395 -12.76 -0.13 28.33
N ARG A 396 -12.28 -1.29 28.79
CA ARG A 396 -13.07 -2.51 29.04
C ARG A 396 -13.51 -2.66 30.50
N GLY A 397 -13.26 -1.66 31.34
CA GLY A 397 -13.63 -1.64 32.76
C GLY A 397 -12.65 -2.37 33.68
N GLY A 398 -11.49 -2.79 33.18
CA GLY A 398 -10.43 -3.39 33.98
C GLY A 398 -9.47 -2.34 34.57
N THR A 399 -8.73 -2.73 35.60
CA THR A 399 -7.74 -1.91 36.28
C THR A 399 -6.33 -2.37 35.91
N VAL A 400 -5.43 -1.45 35.58
CA VAL A 400 -4.00 -1.75 35.41
C VAL A 400 -3.22 -0.99 36.47
N ALA A 401 -2.44 -1.70 37.29
CA ALA A 401 -1.61 -1.09 38.32
C ALA A 401 -0.49 -0.24 37.72
N ASP A 402 0.13 0.62 38.54
CA ASP A 402 1.34 1.34 38.16
C ASP A 402 2.47 0.36 37.82
N GLY A 403 2.57 -0.76 38.55
CA GLY A 403 3.52 -1.83 38.29
C GLY A 403 4.97 -1.39 38.48
N LEU A 404 5.90 -2.03 37.76
CA LEU A 404 7.29 -1.57 37.73
C LEU A 404 8.02 -1.85 36.41
N GLY A 405 8.89 -0.91 36.04
CA GLY A 405 9.90 -1.10 35.03
C GLY A 405 11.14 -1.77 35.60
N TYR A 406 11.77 -2.67 34.84
CA TYR A 406 13.05 -3.27 35.21
C TYR A 406 14.14 -2.95 34.18
N ASN A 407 15.38 -2.83 34.64
CA ASN A 407 16.52 -2.72 33.72
C ASN A 407 16.74 -4.08 33.05
N PRO A 408 16.53 -4.20 31.72
CA PRO A 408 16.73 -5.48 31.07
C PRO A 408 18.16 -5.99 31.24
N GLU A 409 19.18 -5.12 31.31
CA GLU A 409 20.59 -5.49 31.47
C GLU A 409 20.97 -6.04 32.85
N ALA A 410 20.05 -6.04 33.83
CA ALA A 410 20.31 -6.58 35.15
C ALA A 410 20.58 -8.10 35.11
N THR A 411 21.43 -8.56 36.03
CA THR A 411 21.77 -9.99 36.22
C THR A 411 21.11 -10.59 37.48
N ASP A 412 20.42 -9.76 38.25
CA ASP A 412 19.66 -10.10 39.44
C ASP A 412 18.38 -9.27 39.44
N PHE A 413 17.26 -9.91 39.73
CA PHE A 413 15.91 -9.31 39.76
C PHE A 413 15.25 -9.45 41.13
N SER A 414 16.03 -9.75 42.18
CA SER A 414 15.51 -9.98 43.53
C SER A 414 14.78 -8.78 44.12
N ALA A 415 15.26 -7.56 43.86
CA ALA A 415 14.60 -6.34 44.30
C ALA A 415 13.28 -6.10 43.55
N GLU A 416 13.31 -6.25 42.23
CA GLU A 416 12.17 -6.06 41.34
C GLU A 416 11.05 -7.06 41.64
N THR A 417 11.39 -8.34 41.85
CA THR A 417 10.41 -9.39 42.15
C THR A 417 9.85 -9.29 43.57
N SER A 418 10.63 -8.80 44.52
CA SER A 418 10.12 -8.49 45.87
C SER A 418 9.11 -7.35 45.82
N LEU A 419 9.42 -6.27 45.09
CA LEU A 419 8.49 -5.16 44.90
C LEU A 419 7.23 -5.59 44.11
N LEU A 420 7.40 -6.43 43.08
CA LEU A 420 6.28 -7.00 42.34
C LEU A 420 5.35 -7.78 43.27
N ALA A 421 5.90 -8.59 44.17
CA ALA A 421 5.13 -9.36 45.14
C ALA A 421 4.33 -8.47 46.10
N GLU A 422 4.94 -7.37 46.57
CA GLU A 422 4.24 -6.37 47.41
C GLU A 422 3.05 -5.75 46.66
N ILE A 423 3.24 -5.29 45.42
CA ILE A 423 2.17 -4.70 44.61
C ILE A 423 1.09 -5.75 44.31
N VAL A 424 1.47 -6.97 43.93
CA VAL A 424 0.51 -8.05 43.66
C VAL A 424 -0.32 -8.35 44.92
N GLN A 425 0.30 -8.40 46.10
CA GLN A 425 -0.43 -8.63 47.36
C GLN A 425 -1.50 -7.56 47.59
N GLU A 426 -1.20 -6.27 47.36
CA GLU A 426 -2.16 -5.18 47.52
C GLU A 426 -3.41 -5.38 46.63
N TYR A 427 -3.21 -5.76 45.37
CA TYR A 427 -4.32 -6.03 44.45
C TYR A 427 -5.05 -7.34 44.76
N VAL A 428 -4.34 -8.37 45.24
CA VAL A 428 -4.96 -9.63 45.68
C VAL A 428 -5.86 -9.39 46.89
N ASP A 429 -5.44 -8.53 47.83
CA ASP A 429 -6.24 -8.18 49.00
C ASP A 429 -7.55 -7.43 48.62
N GLU A 430 -7.53 -6.67 47.53
CA GLU A 430 -8.70 -5.91 47.05
C GLU A 430 -9.63 -6.75 46.17
N TYR A 431 -9.10 -7.46 45.17
CA TYR A 431 -9.88 -8.14 44.13
C TYR A 431 -10.02 -9.64 44.36
N GLY A 432 -9.11 -10.26 45.12
CA GLY A 432 -8.97 -11.70 45.24
C GLY A 432 -8.06 -12.30 44.15
N PRO A 433 -7.36 -13.42 44.45
CA PRO A 433 -6.27 -13.93 43.61
C PRO A 433 -6.73 -14.40 42.22
N ASP A 434 -7.94 -14.94 42.09
CA ASP A 434 -8.48 -15.44 40.82
C ASP A 434 -8.77 -14.32 39.79
N LYS A 435 -8.82 -13.06 40.25
CA LYS A 435 -9.15 -11.87 39.44
C LYS A 435 -7.95 -10.96 39.19
N VAL A 436 -6.79 -11.29 39.76
CA VAL A 436 -5.54 -10.55 39.59
C VAL A 436 -4.60 -11.33 38.68
N ALA A 437 -3.90 -10.63 37.81
CA ALA A 437 -2.85 -11.23 36.99
C ALA A 437 -1.61 -10.36 36.92
N VAL A 438 -0.45 -10.99 36.74
CA VAL A 438 0.80 -10.31 36.37
C VAL A 438 0.92 -10.29 34.85
N MET A 439 1.25 -9.13 34.29
CA MET A 439 1.63 -8.98 32.89
C MET A 439 3.13 -8.78 32.79
N TYR A 440 3.85 -9.79 32.31
CA TYR A 440 5.30 -9.72 32.10
C TYR A 440 5.62 -9.33 30.65
N ILE A 441 6.36 -8.23 30.47
CA ILE A 441 6.79 -7.73 29.17
C ILE A 441 8.33 -7.72 29.14
N GLY A 442 8.91 -8.67 28.41
CA GLY A 442 10.36 -8.87 28.39
C GLY A 442 10.79 -9.71 27.20
N PHE A 443 12.06 -10.12 27.19
CA PHE A 443 12.60 -11.12 26.27
C PHE A 443 13.26 -12.28 27.04
N GLY A 444 14.37 -12.82 26.52
CA GLY A 444 15.09 -13.95 27.09
C GLY A 444 15.62 -13.76 28.53
N GLU A 445 15.75 -12.53 29.04
CA GLU A 445 16.02 -12.30 30.45
C GLU A 445 14.92 -12.79 31.39
N GLY A 446 13.73 -13.08 30.87
CA GLY A 446 12.58 -13.58 31.63
C GLY A 446 12.84 -14.88 32.36
N LEU A 447 13.79 -15.71 31.92
CA LEU A 447 14.17 -16.89 32.69
C LEU A 447 14.73 -16.51 34.08
N LEU A 448 15.63 -15.53 34.15
CA LEU A 448 16.20 -15.06 35.41
C LEU A 448 15.14 -14.36 36.26
N PHE A 449 14.29 -13.55 35.62
CA PHE A 449 13.20 -12.87 36.30
C PHE A 449 12.23 -13.87 36.94
N MET A 450 11.77 -14.88 36.20
CA MET A 450 10.86 -15.91 36.68
C MET A 450 11.50 -16.79 37.76
N GLN A 451 12.80 -17.11 37.65
CA GLN A 451 13.53 -17.80 38.71
C GLN A 451 13.55 -16.99 40.00
N SER A 452 13.79 -15.69 39.92
CA SER A 452 13.74 -14.79 41.07
C SER A 452 12.32 -14.69 41.65
N ALA A 453 11.31 -14.53 40.79
CA ALA A 453 9.90 -14.47 41.17
C ALA A 453 9.39 -15.75 41.85
N SER A 454 9.95 -16.92 41.48
CA SER A 454 9.58 -18.20 42.09
C SER A 454 9.84 -18.28 43.61
N GLY A 455 10.70 -17.40 44.14
CA GLY A 455 10.93 -17.27 45.58
C GLY A 455 9.84 -16.51 46.34
N GLN A 456 8.87 -15.90 45.66
CA GLN A 456 7.80 -15.08 46.25
C GLN A 456 6.48 -15.85 46.24
N GLU A 457 5.97 -16.26 47.41
CA GLU A 457 4.79 -17.14 47.52
C GLU A 457 3.55 -16.57 46.81
N ILE A 458 3.24 -15.28 47.02
CA ILE A 458 2.05 -14.63 46.43
C ILE A 458 2.03 -14.63 44.89
N LEU A 459 3.21 -14.67 44.25
CA LEU A 459 3.31 -14.66 42.79
C LEU A 459 2.87 -15.99 42.16
N HIS A 460 2.76 -17.07 42.96
CA HIS A 460 2.23 -18.37 42.51
C HIS A 460 0.70 -18.43 42.55
N ASP A 461 0.06 -17.54 43.31
CA ASP A 461 -1.39 -17.55 43.54
C ASP A 461 -2.18 -16.80 42.45
N VAL A 462 -1.49 -16.04 41.60
CA VAL A 462 -2.08 -15.24 40.52
C VAL A 462 -1.72 -15.78 39.14
N ARG A 463 -2.52 -15.43 38.13
CA ARG A 463 -2.21 -15.80 36.74
C ARG A 463 -1.11 -14.92 36.19
N TRP A 464 -0.31 -15.49 35.29
CA TRP A 464 0.70 -14.75 34.53
C TRP A 464 0.34 -14.75 33.05
N PHE A 465 0.43 -13.58 32.45
CA PHE A 465 0.42 -13.38 31.01
C PHE A 465 1.78 -12.80 30.61
N GLY A 466 2.28 -13.23 29.45
CA GLY A 466 3.58 -12.79 28.94
C GLY A 466 3.51 -12.41 27.48
N THR A 467 4.50 -11.64 27.04
CA THR A 467 4.81 -11.40 25.62
C THR A 467 6.10 -12.13 25.24
N ASP A 468 6.75 -11.67 24.16
CA ASP A 468 7.89 -12.23 23.43
C ASP A 468 8.97 -13.00 24.20
#